data_AF-A0A6G7ZJ27-F1
#
_entry.id   AF-A0A6G7ZJ27-F1
#
_cell.length_a   1.000
_cell.length_b   1.000
_cell.length_c   1.000
_cell.angle_alpha   90.00
_cell.angle_beta   90.00
_cell.angle_gamma   90.00
#
_symmetry.space_group_name_H-M   'P 1'
#
loop_
_entity.id
_entity.type
_entity.pdbx_description
1 polymer ?
#
loop_
_entity_poly.entity_id
_entity_poly.type
_entity_poly.pdbx_seq_one_letter_code
_entity_poly.pdbx_strand_id
1 'polypeptide(L)'
;MDAFSYLAVLLSVILGLAIQQVLQGYRALALNRRRVRLYWPSLAWSGIILLMVAQHWWASFSLSEHGEWDFADFAAILIQTALIYIMAGLVLPDIPADEPLDLKDHYFRERLPFFAAGLAAI
;
A
#
# COMPACT_ATOMS: atom_id res chain seq x y z
N MET A 1 -20.54 18.91 -11.96
CA MET A 1 -20.02 17.59 -11.54
C MET A 1 -18.54 17.77 -11.44
N ASP A 2 -18.05 17.82 -10.22
CA ASP A 2 -16.72 18.38 -9.94
C ASP A 2 -15.67 17.29 -10.11
N ALA A 3 -14.52 17.65 -10.69
CA ALA A 3 -13.40 16.73 -10.94
C ALA A 3 -12.99 15.95 -9.67
N PHE A 4 -13.18 16.59 -8.51
CA PHE A 4 -13.02 16.00 -7.19
C PHE A 4 -13.83 14.71 -6.98
N SER A 5 -15.09 14.64 -7.42
CA SER A 5 -15.94 13.46 -7.21
C SER A 5 -15.42 12.24 -7.98
N TYR A 6 -14.89 12.42 -9.19
CA TYR A 6 -14.27 11.33 -9.95
C TYR A 6 -12.95 10.90 -9.32
N LEU A 7 -12.15 11.86 -8.85
CA LEU A 7 -10.90 11.59 -8.14
C LEU A 7 -11.18 10.76 -6.87
N ALA A 8 -12.09 11.19 -6.00
CA ALA A 8 -12.41 10.50 -4.76
C ALA A 8 -12.82 9.03 -4.98
N VAL A 9 -13.58 8.76 -6.05
CA VAL A 9 -13.94 7.39 -6.44
C VAL A 9 -12.71 6.58 -6.87
N LEU A 10 -11.88 7.13 -7.76
CA LEU A 10 -10.67 6.45 -8.24
C LEU A 10 -9.69 6.17 -7.09
N LEU A 11 -9.46 7.16 -6.22
CA LEU A 11 -8.62 7.00 -5.02
C LEU A 11 -9.17 5.91 -4.12
N SER A 12 -10.47 5.88 -3.86
CA SER A 12 -11.11 4.85 -3.04
C SER A 12 -10.90 3.45 -3.61
N VAL A 13 -10.96 3.28 -4.94
CA VAL A 13 -10.68 2.00 -5.59
C VAL A 13 -9.22 1.58 -5.38
N ILE A 14 -8.27 2.47 -5.64
CA ILE A 14 -6.83 2.17 -5.50
C ILE A 14 -6.48 1.84 -4.04
N LEU A 15 -6.99 2.62 -3.09
CA LEU A 15 -6.81 2.36 -1.66
C LEU A 15 -7.43 1.02 -1.23
N GLY A 16 -8.62 0.68 -1.75
CA GLY A 16 -9.25 -0.62 -1.52
C GLY A 16 -8.39 -1.78 -2.04
N LEU A 17 -7.80 -1.63 -3.22
CA LEU A 17 -6.86 -2.61 -3.77
C LEU A 17 -5.57 -2.72 -2.95
N ALA A 18 -5.05 -1.61 -2.42
CA ALA A 18 -3.89 -1.62 -1.54
C ALA A 18 -4.18 -2.40 -0.24
N ILE A 19 -5.35 -2.19 0.38
CA ILE A 19 -5.82 -2.98 1.52
C ILE A 19 -5.89 -4.46 1.13
N GLN A 20 -6.49 -4.77 -0.01
CA GLN A 20 -6.61 -6.14 -0.49
C GLN A 20 -5.24 -6.83 -0.61
N GLN A 21 -4.22 -6.16 -1.15
CA GLN A 21 -2.86 -6.73 -1.27
C GLN A 21 -2.29 -7.13 0.09
N VAL A 22 -2.38 -6.23 1.07
CA VAL A 22 -1.88 -6.53 2.43
C VAL A 22 -2.66 -7.68 3.07
N LEU A 23 -3.99 -7.70 2.92
CA LEU A 23 -4.83 -8.78 3.46
C LEU A 23 -4.56 -10.13 2.78
N GLN A 24 -4.29 -10.14 1.48
CA GLN A 24 -3.88 -11.33 0.74
C GLN A 24 -2.53 -11.86 1.27
N GLY A 25 -1.56 -10.98 1.51
CA GLY A 25 -0.29 -11.34 2.15
C GLY A 25 -0.50 -11.97 3.52
N TYR A 26 -1.32 -11.37 4.39
CA TYR A 26 -1.65 -11.94 5.69
C TYR A 26 -2.33 -13.31 5.59
N ARG A 27 -3.27 -13.47 4.66
CA ARG A 27 -3.92 -14.76 4.38
C ARG A 27 -2.88 -15.81 3.96
N ALA A 28 -1.96 -15.45 3.06
CA ALA A 28 -0.91 -16.35 2.59
C ALA A 28 -0.02 -16.81 3.76
N LEU A 29 0.39 -15.88 4.63
CA LEU A 29 1.18 -16.18 5.82
C LEU A 29 0.44 -17.13 6.78
N ALA A 30 -0.85 -16.88 7.02
CA ALA A 30 -1.68 -17.69 7.93
C ALA A 30 -1.86 -19.13 7.42
N LEU A 31 -2.04 -19.30 6.10
CA LEU A 31 -2.17 -20.61 5.45
C LEU A 31 -0.84 -21.38 5.44
N ASN A 32 0.28 -20.68 5.28
CA ASN A 32 1.62 -21.29 5.15
C ASN A 32 2.48 -21.19 6.42
N ARG A 33 1.88 -20.94 7.58
CA ARG A 33 2.57 -20.69 8.87
C ARG A 33 3.64 -21.71 9.29
N ARG A 34 3.56 -22.95 8.80
CA ARG A 34 4.57 -24.01 9.08
C ARG A 34 5.85 -23.88 8.25
N ARG A 35 5.80 -23.13 7.15
CA ARG A 35 6.86 -23.00 6.14
C ARG A 35 7.45 -21.60 6.07
N VAL A 36 6.81 -20.64 6.74
CA VAL A 36 7.23 -19.25 6.74
C VAL A 36 7.95 -18.93 8.04
N ARG A 37 9.16 -18.39 7.93
CA ARG A 37 9.83 -17.76 9.06
C ARG A 37 9.36 -16.32 9.14
N LEU A 38 8.60 -16.02 10.19
CA LEU A 38 8.06 -14.69 10.41
C LEU A 38 9.19 -13.72 10.80
N TYR A 39 9.12 -12.51 10.24
CA TYR A 39 10.00 -11.41 10.58
C TYR A 39 9.14 -10.22 10.98
N TRP A 40 9.21 -9.84 12.26
CA TRP A 40 8.31 -8.83 12.85
C TRP A 40 8.35 -7.46 12.12
N PRO A 41 9.48 -6.98 11.56
CA PRO A 41 9.50 -5.71 10.84
C PRO A 41 8.61 -5.72 9.60
N SER A 42 8.54 -6.83 8.85
CA SER A 42 7.65 -6.93 7.69
C SER A 42 6.19 -6.81 8.09
N LEU A 43 5.81 -7.40 9.23
CA LEU A 43 4.45 -7.29 9.79
C LEU A 43 4.15 -5.89 10.33
N ALA A 44 5.15 -5.22 10.91
CA ALA A 44 5.01 -3.85 11.38
C ALA A 44 4.83 -2.90 10.19
N TRP A 45 5.64 -3.04 9.13
CA TRP A 45 5.50 -2.24 7.91
C TRP A 45 4.16 -2.47 7.21
N SER A 46 3.66 -3.71 7.16
CA SER A 46 2.34 -3.97 6.57
C SER A 46 1.21 -3.31 7.39
N GLY A 47 1.35 -3.26 8.71
CA GLY A 47 0.45 -2.47 9.57
C GLY A 47 0.55 -0.96 9.32
N ILE A 48 1.77 -0.43 9.18
CA ILE A 48 2.00 0.99 8.87
C ILE A 48 1.36 1.35 7.52
N ILE A 49 1.46 0.52 6.50
CA ILE A 49 0.85 0.78 5.19
C ILE A 49 -0.67 0.83 5.30
N LEU A 50 -1.30 -0.04 6.09
CA LEU A 50 -2.75 0.05 6.34
C LEU A 50 -3.12 1.36 7.05
N LEU A 51 -2.30 1.83 7.98
CA LEU A 51 -2.49 3.14 8.60
C LEU A 51 -2.30 4.28 7.59
N MET A 52 -1.32 4.19 6.68
CA MET A 52 -1.12 5.16 5.61
C MET A 52 -2.32 5.20 4.66
N VAL A 53 -2.87 4.04 4.29
CA VAL A 53 -4.10 3.97 3.48
C VAL A 53 -5.27 4.63 4.21
N ALA A 54 -5.47 4.34 5.50
CA ALA A 54 -6.53 4.94 6.29
C ALA A 54 -6.37 6.46 6.44
N GLN A 55 -5.13 6.94 6.67
CA GLN A 55 -4.80 8.36 6.72
C GLN A 55 -5.05 9.06 5.39
N HIS A 56 -4.62 8.46 4.28
CA HIS A 56 -4.80 9.03 2.94
C HIS A 56 -6.28 9.07 2.54
N TRP A 57 -7.04 8.01 2.88
CA TRP A 57 -8.49 7.99 2.73
C TRP A 57 -9.15 9.08 3.58
N TRP A 58 -8.75 9.24 4.84
CA TRP A 58 -9.29 10.28 5.72
C TRP A 58 -8.99 11.69 5.21
N ALA A 59 -7.77 11.94 4.74
CA ALA A 59 -7.36 13.22 4.16
C ALA A 59 -8.19 13.61 2.92
N SER A 60 -8.69 12.62 2.16
CA SER A 60 -9.54 12.85 1.00
C SER A 60 -10.85 13.60 1.33
N PHE A 61 -11.37 13.49 2.56
CA PHE A 61 -12.54 14.27 2.98
C PHE A 61 -12.23 15.76 3.15
N SER A 62 -11.06 16.10 3.68
CA SER A 62 -10.63 17.51 3.85
C SER A 62 -10.31 18.18 2.51
N LEU A 63 -9.89 17.39 1.53
CA LEU A 63 -9.64 17.84 0.15
C LEU A 63 -10.91 18.34 -0.57
N SER A 64 -12.11 17.98 -0.08
CA SER A 64 -13.39 18.47 -0.63
C SER A 64 -13.66 19.96 -0.39
N GLU A 65 -12.93 20.59 0.54
CA GLU A 65 -13.09 22.01 0.90
C GLU A 65 -12.18 22.96 0.09
N HIS A 66 -11.30 22.42 -0.76
CA HIS A 66 -10.38 23.22 -1.59
C HIS A 66 -11.05 23.63 -2.90
N GLY A 67 -11.20 24.94 -3.11
CA GLY A 67 -12.06 25.53 -4.15
C GLY A 67 -11.50 25.56 -5.59
N GLU A 68 -10.19 25.33 -5.78
CA GLU A 68 -9.59 25.28 -7.12
C GLU A 68 -8.69 24.05 -7.23
N TRP A 69 -9.03 23.15 -8.16
CA TRP A 69 -8.29 21.92 -8.46
C TRP A 69 -7.77 21.99 -9.89
N ASP A 70 -6.45 21.88 -10.07
CA ASP A 70 -5.85 21.69 -11.39
C ASP A 70 -5.45 20.22 -11.61
N PHE A 71 -5.20 19.85 -12.87
CA PHE A 71 -4.74 18.52 -13.26
C PHE A 71 -3.43 18.13 -12.59
N ALA A 72 -2.56 19.09 -12.26
CA ALA A 72 -1.31 18.82 -11.55
C ALA A 72 -1.56 18.26 -10.14
N ASP A 73 -2.48 18.86 -9.38
CA ASP A 73 -2.86 18.39 -8.04
C ASP A 73 -3.48 16.99 -8.12
N PHE A 74 -4.33 16.77 -9.12
CA PHE A 74 -4.90 15.46 -9.42
C PHE A 74 -3.80 14.40 -9.67
N ALA A 75 -2.85 14.69 -10.55
CA ALA A 75 -1.80 13.75 -10.92
C ALA A 75 -0.88 13.45 -9.74
N ALA A 76 -0.54 14.46 -8.93
CA ALA A 76 0.29 14.31 -7.75
C ALA A 76 -0.35 13.36 -6.72
N ILE A 77 -1.63 13.56 -6.38
CA ILE A 77 -2.34 12.70 -5.43
C ILE A 77 -2.47 11.29 -6.01
N LEU A 78 -2.84 11.14 -7.28
CA LEU A 78 -2.96 9.84 -7.92
C LEU A 78 -1.64 9.05 -7.88
N ILE A 79 -0.51 9.70 -8.17
CA ILE A 79 0.82 9.08 -8.09
C ILE A 79 1.13 8.67 -6.65
N GLN A 80 0.85 9.54 -5.67
CA GLN A 80 1.05 9.22 -4.25
C GLN A 80 0.24 7.98 -3.83
N THR A 81 -1.04 7.91 -4.20
CA THR A 81 -1.90 6.75 -3.92
C THR A 81 -1.41 5.47 -4.62
N ALA A 82 -0.95 5.59 -5.87
CA ALA A 82 -0.39 4.47 -6.61
C ALA A 82 0.91 3.94 -5.97
N LEU A 83 1.76 4.82 -5.44
CA LEU A 83 2.96 4.44 -4.70
C LEU A 83 2.61 3.70 -3.40
N ILE A 84 1.55 4.13 -2.69
CA ILE A 84 1.03 3.39 -1.52
C ILE A 84 0.57 1.99 -1.92
N TYR A 85 -0.12 1.84 -3.06
CA TYR A 85 -0.48 0.53 -3.60
C TYR A 85 0.75 -0.33 -3.92
N ILE A 86 1.81 0.24 -4.52
CA ILE A 86 3.05 -0.49 -4.79
C ILE A 86 3.71 -0.95 -3.49
N MET A 87 3.80 -0.08 -2.48
CA MET A 87 4.31 -0.46 -1.16
C MET A 87 3.51 -1.61 -0.54
N ALA A 88 2.17 -1.58 -0.66
CA ALA A 88 1.28 -2.65 -0.20
C ALA A 88 1.54 -3.99 -0.90
N GLY A 89 1.96 -3.97 -2.16
CA GLY A 89 2.38 -5.18 -2.89
C GLY A 89 3.79 -5.66 -2.58
N LEU A 90 4.69 -4.77 -2.17
CA LEU A 90 6.10 -5.12 -1.87
C LEU A 90 6.34 -5.55 -0.42
N VAL A 91 5.45 -5.21 0.50
CA VAL A 91 5.68 -5.41 1.94
C VAL A 91 5.58 -6.88 2.37
N LEU A 92 4.69 -7.64 1.74
CA LEU A 92 4.48 -9.06 2.00
C LEU A 92 4.60 -9.84 0.68
N PRO A 93 5.38 -10.93 0.66
CA PRO A 93 5.59 -11.73 -0.53
C PRO A 93 4.38 -12.61 -0.86
N ASP A 94 4.25 -12.94 -2.15
CA ASP A 94 3.53 -14.13 -2.57
C ASP A 94 4.30 -15.39 -2.16
N ILE A 95 3.60 -16.39 -1.63
CA ILE A 95 4.22 -17.59 -1.07
C ILE A 95 4.12 -18.73 -2.10
N PRO A 96 5.25 -19.16 -2.70
CA PRO A 96 5.26 -20.26 -3.64
C PRO A 96 4.89 -21.59 -2.95
N ALA A 97 4.23 -22.47 -3.70
CA ALA A 97 3.70 -23.73 -3.18
C ALA A 97 4.77 -24.72 -2.73
N ASP A 98 6.03 -24.61 -3.17
CA ASP A 98 7.02 -25.68 -3.00
C ASP A 98 8.31 -25.30 -2.25
N GLU A 99 8.50 -24.01 -1.92
CA GLU A 99 9.71 -23.55 -1.22
C GLU A 99 9.43 -23.01 0.20
N PRO A 100 10.35 -23.20 1.16
CA PRO A 100 10.32 -22.50 2.45
C PRO A 100 10.65 -21.02 2.25
N LEU A 101 9.93 -20.13 2.93
CA LEU A 101 10.07 -18.68 2.74
C LEU A 101 10.53 -18.01 4.03
N ASP A 102 11.59 -17.21 3.95
CA ASP A 102 12.04 -16.35 5.04
C ASP A 102 11.63 -14.90 4.76
N LEU A 103 10.76 -14.34 5.61
CA LEU A 103 10.34 -12.94 5.47
C LEU A 103 11.50 -11.95 5.66
N LYS A 104 12.55 -12.34 6.38
CA LYS A 104 13.74 -11.51 6.56
C LYS A 104 14.48 -11.33 5.23
N ASP A 105 14.68 -12.41 4.48
CA ASP A 105 15.38 -12.37 3.21
C ASP A 105 14.58 -11.58 2.17
N HIS A 106 13.25 -11.76 2.15
CA HIS A 106 12.36 -10.94 1.33
C HIS A 106 12.47 -9.45 1.69
N TYR A 107 12.38 -9.11 2.98
CA TYR A 107 12.51 -7.73 3.45
C TYR A 107 13.81 -7.08 2.96
N PHE A 108 14.94 -7.76 3.09
CA PHE A 108 16.22 -7.20 2.67
C PHE A 108 16.39 -7.09 1.15
N ARG A 109 15.73 -7.96 0.40
CA ARG A 109 15.69 -7.92 -1.07
C ARG A 109 14.86 -6.74 -1.57
N GLU A 110 13.65 -6.55 -1.02
CA GLU A 110 12.71 -5.53 -1.48
C GLU A 110 12.83 -4.18 -0.76
N ARG A 111 13.72 -4.03 0.23
CA ARG A 111 13.85 -2.78 1.01
C ARG A 111 14.07 -1.55 0.14
N LEU A 112 14.89 -1.65 -0.92
CA LEU A 112 15.23 -0.50 -1.76
C LEU A 112 14.01 0.01 -2.54
N PRO A 113 13.31 -0.81 -3.34
CA PRO A 113 12.11 -0.35 -4.01
C PRO A 113 11.00 0.05 -3.01
N PHE A 114 10.90 -0.64 -1.87
CA PHE A 114 9.94 -0.29 -0.82
C PHE A 114 10.16 1.12 -0.25
N PHE A 115 11.38 1.41 0.23
CA PHE A 115 11.70 2.72 0.81
C PHE A 115 11.79 3.83 -0.23
N ALA A 116 12.19 3.52 -1.47
CA ALA A 116 12.14 4.48 -2.56
C ALA A 116 10.71 4.90 -2.89
N ALA A 117 9.77 3.95 -2.96
CA ALA A 117 8.35 4.23 -3.16
C ALA A 117 7.77 5.05 -2.00
N GLY A 118 8.14 4.72 -0.75
CA GLY A 118 7.72 5.48 0.43
C GLY A 118 8.25 6.91 0.44
N LEU A 119 9.51 7.13 0.08
CA LEU A 119 10.09 8.47 0.00
C LEU A 119 9.45 9.31 -1.11
N ALA A 120 9.13 8.71 -2.25
CA ALA A 120 8.47 9.39 -3.37
C ALA A 120 6.98 9.69 -3.10
N ALA A 121 6.39 9.07 -2.07
CA ALA A 121 5.01 9.26 -1.68
C ALA A 121 4.82 10.39 -0.63
N ILE A 122 5.89 11.09 -0.25
CA ILE A 122 5.86 12.23 0.69
C ILE A 122 6.02 13.52 -0.11
#